data_AF-A0A7X9A6D6-F1
#
_entry.id   AF-A0A7X9A6D6-F1
#
_cell.length_a   1.000
_cell.length_b   1.000
_cell.length_c   1.000
_cell.angle_alpha   90.00
_cell.angle_beta   90.00
_cell.angle_gamma   90.00
#
_symmetry.space_group_name_H-M   'P 1'
#
loop_
_entity.id
_entity.type
_entity.pdbx_description
1 polymer ?
#
loop_
_entity_poly.entity_id
_entity_poly.type
_entity_poly.pdbx_seq_one_letter_code
_entity_poly.pdbx_strand_id
1 'polypeptide(L)'
;MNRTRFYNEVEVNGIDEIDFLYNNLSKFSPKYRVAYFKVKEVDLQRPDLISYKVYGTVKYWWLILSFNGIQNPFTDIQIGDLLKMPNILDIYDFYKRYALR
;
A
#
# COMPACT_ATOMS: atom_id res chain seq x y z
N MET A 1 -0.75 -3.50 -10.13
CA MET A 1 -1.01 -2.09 -9.81
C MET A 1 0.33 -1.38 -9.72
N ASN A 2 0.53 -0.32 -10.49
CA ASN A 2 1.75 0.47 -10.41
C ASN A 2 1.53 1.60 -9.38
N ARG A 3 2.38 1.67 -8.34
CA ARG A 3 2.31 2.70 -7.29
C ARG A 3 2.63 4.09 -7.84
N THR A 4 3.49 4.19 -8.87
CA THR A 4 3.93 5.50 -9.37
C THR A 4 2.78 6.36 -9.87
N ARG A 5 1.70 5.72 -10.35
CA ARG A 5 0.48 6.38 -10.82
C ARG A 5 -0.30 7.12 -9.75
N PHE A 6 0.11 7.11 -8.49
CA PHE A 6 -0.57 7.89 -7.45
C PHE A 6 0.16 9.19 -7.09
N TYR A 7 1.37 9.39 -7.62
CA TYR A 7 2.16 10.59 -7.41
C TYR A 7 1.96 11.58 -8.54
N ASN A 8 1.91 12.87 -8.20
CA ASN A 8 1.87 13.92 -9.20
C ASN A 8 3.27 14.08 -9.82
N GLU A 9 3.30 14.60 -11.05
CA GLU A 9 4.51 15.07 -11.70
C GLU A 9 4.54 16.60 -11.61
N VAL A 10 5.69 17.15 -11.23
CA VAL A 10 5.90 18.58 -11.03
C VAL A 10 7.21 19.00 -11.70
N GLU A 11 7.21 20.17 -12.33
CA GLU A 11 8.42 20.73 -12.93
C GLU A 11 9.22 21.49 -11.85
N VAL A 12 10.49 21.09 -11.66
CA VAL A 12 11.43 21.76 -10.76
C VAL A 12 12.68 22.10 -11.56
N ASN A 13 12.95 23.40 -11.75
CA ASN A 13 14.09 23.89 -12.52
C ASN A 13 14.16 23.33 -13.96
N GLY A 14 13.01 23.11 -14.62
CA GLY A 14 12.95 22.56 -15.98
C GLY A 14 13.07 21.04 -16.07
N ILE A 15 13.02 20.33 -14.95
CA ILE A 15 13.05 18.87 -14.88
C ILE A 15 11.72 18.38 -14.30
N ASP A 16 11.08 17.44 -14.98
CA ASP A 16 9.89 16.76 -14.47
C ASP A 16 10.29 15.77 -13.36
N GLU A 17 9.78 16.00 -12.15
CA GLU A 17 10.04 15.21 -10.96
C GLU A 17 8.74 14.62 -10.38
N ILE A 18 8.88 13.51 -9.64
CA ILE A 18 7.76 12.87 -8.94
C ILE A 18 7.58 13.52 -7.57
N ASP A 19 6.37 14.03 -7.30
CA ASP A 19 6.02 14.60 -6.00
C ASP A 19 5.56 13.50 -5.02
N PHE A 20 6.41 13.23 -4.02
CA PHE A 20 6.11 12.28 -2.96
C PHE A 20 5.23 12.86 -1.84
N LEU A 21 5.12 14.18 -1.71
CA LEU A 21 4.41 14.85 -0.61
C LEU A 21 2.93 15.05 -0.95
N TYR A 22 2.64 15.67 -2.09
CA TYR A 22 1.28 15.95 -2.52
C TYR A 22 0.86 14.87 -3.50
N ASN A 23 0.26 13.79 -3.00
CA ASN A 23 -0.13 12.64 -3.80
C ASN A 23 -1.52 12.10 -3.41
N ASN A 24 -2.03 11.17 -4.21
CA ASN A 24 -3.35 10.59 -3.97
C ASN A 24 -3.35 9.36 -3.05
N LEU A 25 -2.20 8.88 -2.56
CA LEU A 25 -2.11 7.70 -1.68
C LEU A 25 -2.88 7.89 -0.37
N SER A 26 -2.83 9.10 0.20
CA SER A 26 -3.54 9.45 1.44
C SER A 26 -5.06 9.41 1.32
N LYS A 27 -5.61 9.36 0.10
CA LYS A 27 -7.06 9.29 -0.16
C LYS A 27 -7.63 7.88 -0.03
N PHE A 28 -6.79 6.88 0.28
CA PHE A 28 -7.26 5.52 0.49
C PHE A 28 -8.15 5.43 1.74
N SER A 29 -9.41 5.04 1.55
CA SER A 29 -10.37 4.84 2.62
C SER A 29 -11.22 3.60 2.33
N PRO A 30 -11.15 2.55 3.18
CA PRO A 30 -11.89 1.30 2.96
C PRO A 30 -13.38 1.49 3.26
N LYS A 31 -14.23 0.89 2.44
CA LYS A 31 -15.69 0.87 2.57
C LYS A 31 -16.22 -0.51 2.94
N TYR A 32 -15.53 -1.56 2.50
CA TYR A 32 -15.90 -2.93 2.82
C TYR A 32 -15.26 -3.39 4.14
N ARG A 33 -15.68 -4.57 4.61
CA ARG A 33 -15.14 -5.16 5.84
C ARG A 33 -13.63 -5.36 5.72
N VAL A 34 -12.91 -4.79 6.67
CA VAL A 34 -11.48 -4.98 6.88
C VAL A 34 -11.25 -6.35 7.53
N ALA A 35 -10.33 -7.13 6.97
CA ALA A 35 -9.84 -8.37 7.56
C ALA A 35 -8.55 -8.12 8.37
N TYR A 36 -8.12 -9.12 9.14
CA TYR A 36 -6.90 -9.03 9.94
C TYR A 36 -5.97 -10.19 9.60
N PHE A 37 -4.68 -9.90 9.49
CA PHE A 37 -3.64 -10.87 9.24
C PHE A 37 -2.68 -10.87 10.42
N LYS A 38 -2.49 -12.05 11.03
CA LYS A 38 -1.52 -12.24 12.11
C LYS A 38 -0.15 -12.56 11.52
N VAL A 39 0.83 -11.70 11.78
CA VAL A 39 2.21 -11.84 11.29
C VAL A 39 2.87 -13.06 11.95
N LYS A 40 3.52 -13.88 11.12
CA LYS A 40 4.37 -14.99 11.56
C LYS A 40 5.84 -14.69 11.22
N GLU A 41 6.75 -15.49 11.75
CA GLU A 41 8.18 -15.38 11.46
C GLU A 41 8.50 -15.36 9.96
N VAL A 42 7.86 -16.22 9.18
CA VAL A 42 8.02 -16.30 7.72
C VAL A 42 7.56 -15.04 6.97
N ASP A 43 6.80 -14.16 7.61
CA ASP A 43 6.27 -12.92 7.02
C ASP A 43 7.17 -11.71 7.27
N LEU A 44 8.13 -11.82 8.20
CA LEU A 44 9.02 -10.74 8.56
C LEU A 44 9.81 -10.28 7.34
N GLN A 45 9.95 -8.95 7.20
CA GLN A 45 10.70 -8.31 6.10
C GLN A 45 10.17 -8.66 4.69
N ARG A 46 9.01 -9.29 4.59
CA ARG A 46 8.43 -9.80 3.34
C ARG A 46 6.98 -9.33 3.15
N PRO A 47 6.73 -8.00 3.07
CA PRO A 47 5.39 -7.47 2.83
C PRO A 47 4.81 -7.90 1.47
N ASP A 48 5.67 -8.23 0.50
CA ASP A 48 5.30 -8.89 -0.75
C ASP A 48 4.65 -10.27 -0.52
N LEU A 49 5.21 -11.07 0.40
CA LEU A 49 4.68 -12.39 0.74
C LEU A 49 3.35 -12.27 1.50
N ILE A 50 3.22 -11.30 2.41
CA ILE A 50 1.94 -11.00 3.07
C ILE A 50 0.87 -10.67 2.03
N SER A 51 1.19 -9.79 1.07
CA SER A 51 0.28 -9.45 -0.03
C SER A 51 -0.11 -10.68 -0.85
N TYR A 52 0.84 -11.57 -1.15
CA TYR A 52 0.55 -12.79 -1.89
C TYR A 52 -0.38 -13.72 -1.11
N LYS A 53 -0.15 -13.92 0.19
CA LYS A 53 -0.99 -14.77 1.05
C LYS A 53 -2.43 -14.25 1.18
N VAL A 54 -2.63 -12.93 1.19
CA VAL A 54 -3.95 -12.32 1.37
C VAL A 54 -4.70 -12.13 0.05
N TYR A 55 -4.00 -11.71 -1.01
CA TYR A 55 -4.63 -11.28 -2.27
C TYR A 55 -4.24 -12.11 -3.49
N GLY A 56 -3.40 -13.13 -3.35
CA GLY A 56 -2.89 -13.93 -4.47
C GLY A 56 -1.91 -13.17 -5.38
N THR A 57 -1.42 -12.00 -4.95
CA THR A 57 -0.46 -11.21 -5.73
C THR A 57 0.45 -10.39 -4.84
N VAL A 58 1.71 -10.22 -5.25
CA VAL A 58 2.68 -9.37 -4.55
C VAL A 58 2.41 -7.87 -4.74
N LYS A 59 1.56 -7.48 -5.71
CA LYS A 59 1.45 -6.09 -6.19
C LYS A 59 0.84 -5.09 -5.20
N TYR A 60 0.30 -5.54 -4.07
CA TYR A 60 -0.40 -4.68 -3.10
C TYR A 60 0.37 -4.45 -1.80
N TRP A 61 1.60 -4.96 -1.69
CA TRP A 61 2.43 -4.85 -0.49
C TRP A 61 2.50 -3.42 0.06
N TRP A 62 2.73 -2.43 -0.80
CA TRP A 62 2.92 -1.04 -0.40
C TRP A 62 1.63 -0.40 0.13
N LEU A 63 0.47 -0.83 -0.38
CA LEU A 63 -0.83 -0.32 0.07
C LEU A 63 -1.18 -0.89 1.44
N ILE A 64 -0.82 -2.16 1.70
CA ILE A 64 -0.93 -2.76 3.02
C ILE A 64 -0.11 -1.97 4.03
N LEU A 65 1.16 -1.67 3.72
CA LEU A 65 2.03 -0.91 4.61
C LEU A 65 1.46 0.50 4.87
N SER A 66 1.10 1.22 3.80
CA SER A 66 0.55 2.56 3.91
C SER A 66 -0.75 2.60 4.73
N PHE A 67 -1.64 1.61 4.53
CA PHE A 67 -2.91 1.54 5.26
C PHE A 67 -2.73 1.22 6.75
N ASN A 68 -1.66 0.52 7.10
CA ASN A 68 -1.29 0.22 8.49
C ASN A 68 -0.36 1.27 9.10
N GLY A 69 -0.01 2.34 8.36
CA GLY A 69 0.92 3.37 8.85
C GLY A 69 2.36 2.87 9.02
N ILE A 70 2.74 1.78 8.34
CA ILE A 70 4.09 1.20 8.42
C ILE A 70 5.00 1.91 7.43
N GLN A 71 6.10 2.46 7.92
CA GLN A 71 7.09 3.16 7.10
C GLN A 71 8.26 2.24 6.74
N ASN A 72 8.77 1.50 7.72
CA ASN A 72 9.88 0.58 7.55
C ASN A 72 9.46 -0.86 7.91
N PRO A 73 9.11 -1.70 6.92
CA PRO A 73 8.67 -3.07 7.18
C PRO A 73 9.76 -3.99 7.78
N PHE A 74 11.03 -3.56 7.78
CA PHE A 74 12.13 -4.33 8.36
C PHE A 74 12.22 -4.17 9.88
N THR A 75 11.71 -3.06 10.42
CA THR A 75 11.79 -2.72 11.85
C THR A 75 10.42 -2.64 12.52
N ASP A 76 9.40 -2.23 11.77
CA ASP A 76 8.09 -1.87 12.32
C ASP A 76 7.13 -3.06 12.40
N ILE A 77 7.45 -4.17 11.70
CA ILE A 77 6.64 -5.39 11.69
C ILE A 77 7.28 -6.41 12.61
N GLN A 78 6.51 -6.90 13.58
CA GLN A 78 6.92 -7.91 14.54
C GLN A 78 6.01 -9.15 14.48
N ILE A 79 6.53 -10.27 14.97
CA ILE A 79 5.78 -11.52 15.04
C ILE A 79 4.60 -11.34 15.99
N GLY A 80 3.41 -11.73 15.54
CA GLY A 80 2.18 -11.64 16.32
C GLY A 80 1.36 -10.38 16.06
N ASP A 81 1.92 -9.38 15.36
CA ASP A 81 1.18 -8.18 14.96
C ASP A 81 -0.07 -8.52 14.16
N LEU A 82 -1.13 -7.73 14.36
CA LEU A 82 -2.39 -7.84 13.63
C LEU A 82 -2.49 -6.70 12.61
N LEU A 83 -2.11 -7.00 11.38
CA LEU A 83 -2.20 -6.06 10.27
C LEU A 83 -3.62 -6.02 9.70
N LYS A 84 -4.14 -4.82 9.47
CA LYS A 84 -5.41 -4.57 8.81
C LYS A 84 -5.27 -4.81 7.31
N MET A 85 -6.18 -5.58 6.75
CA MET A 85 -6.22 -5.92 5.32
C MET A 85 -7.50 -5.33 4.71
N PRO A 86 -7.39 -4.30 3.85
CA PRO A 86 -8.56 -3.78 3.16
C PRO A 86 -9.14 -4.85 2.22
N ASN A 87 -10.42 -4.70 1.87
CA ASN A 87 -11.00 -5.59 0.88
C ASN A 87 -10.37 -5.32 -0.49
N ILE A 88 -10.21 -6.35 -1.31
CA ILE A 88 -9.65 -6.19 -2.65
C ILE A 88 -10.50 -5.27 -3.54
N LEU A 89 -11.82 -5.20 -3.30
CA LEU A 89 -12.72 -4.26 -3.98
C LEU A 89 -12.41 -2.80 -3.60
N ASP A 90 -12.00 -2.52 -2.36
CA ASP A 90 -11.55 -1.18 -1.96
C ASP A 90 -10.27 -0.78 -2.73
N ILE A 91 -9.35 -1.72 -2.92
CA ILE A 91 -8.11 -1.49 -3.67
C ILE A 91 -8.41 -1.17 -5.14
N TYR A 92 -9.33 -1.91 -5.75
CA TYR A 92 -9.74 -1.66 -7.14
C TYR A 92 -10.46 -0.33 -7.30
N ASP A 93 -11.40 0.00 -6.41
CA ASP A 93 -12.10 1.28 -6.42
C ASP A 93 -11.14 2.44 -6.23
N PHE A 94 -10.17 2.30 -5.31
CA PHE A 94 -9.15 3.29 -5.06
C PHE A 94 -8.31 3.54 -6.30
N TYR A 95 -7.77 2.49 -6.92
CA TYR A 95 -6.98 2.61 -8.14
C TYR A 95 -7.78 3.27 -9.27
N LYS A 96 -9.03 2.84 -9.48
CA LYS A 96 -9.89 3.40 -10.54
C LYS A 96 -10.16 4.90 -10.36
N ARG A 97 -10.28 5.37 -9.11
CA ARG A 97 -10.64 6.77 -8.81
C ARG A 97 -9.43 7.70 -8.71
N TYR A 98 -8.29 7.19 -8.26
CA TYR A 98 -7.20 8.02 -7.78
C TYR A 98 -5.86 7.75 -8.46
N ALA A 99 -5.75 6.71 -9.28
CA ALA A 99 -4.60 6.58 -10.18
C ALA A 99 -4.67 7.70 -11.23
N LEU A 100 -3.58 8.44 -11.31
CA LEU A 100 -3.29 9.45 -12.31
C LEU A 100 -2.93 8.77 -13.64
N ARG A 101 -3.18 9.50 -14.73
CA ARG A 101 -3.07 8.98 -16.09
C ARG A 101 -1.64 8.62 -16.42
#